data_AF-A0A9W6XUV8-F1
#
_entry.id   AF-A0A9W6XUV8-F1
#
_cell.length_a   1.000
_cell.length_b   1.000
_cell.length_c   1.000
_cell.angle_alpha   90.00
_cell.angle_beta   90.00
_cell.angle_gamma   90.00
#
_symmetry.space_group_name_H-M   'P 1'
#
loop_
_entity.id
_entity.type
_entity.pdbx_description
1 polymer ?
#
loop_
_entity_poly.entity_id
_entity_poly.type
_entity_poly.pdbx_seq_one_letter_code
_entity_poly.pdbx_strand_id
1 'polypeptide(L)'
;MEDPLYKAFTPDFAERVAKADKLRPVAEKLGVPVVELALAWCVSNENVSTVMIGARTLTQLEQNLKAIEVVGKITPEVKAEIDALIPFVPVLSKPDGTAAMRSQHL
;
A
#
# COMPACT_ATOMS: atom_id res chain seq x y z
N MET A 1 11.52 -10.90 13.70
CA MET A 1 10.70 -9.68 13.89
C MET A 1 10.71 -9.16 15.32
N GLU A 2 11.20 -9.93 16.30
CA GLU A 2 11.41 -9.46 17.70
C GLU A 2 12.81 -8.92 17.96
N ASP A 3 13.67 -8.90 16.93
CA ASP A 3 15.00 -8.34 16.99
C ASP A 3 14.95 -6.85 17.40
N PRO A 4 15.69 -6.41 18.43
CA PRO A 4 15.64 -5.04 18.93
C PRO A 4 16.02 -3.99 17.88
N LEU A 5 16.94 -4.32 16.97
CA LEU A 5 17.38 -3.43 15.90
C LEU A 5 16.26 -3.27 14.86
N TYR A 6 15.56 -4.35 14.51
CA TYR A 6 14.41 -4.29 13.59
C TYR A 6 13.26 -3.44 14.15
N LYS A 7 12.96 -3.56 15.46
CA LYS A 7 11.97 -2.71 16.15
C LYS A 7 12.36 -1.24 16.17
N ALA A 8 13.65 -0.92 16.23
CA ALA A 8 14.12 0.46 16.20
C ALA A 8 13.86 1.12 14.83
N PHE A 9 14.02 0.39 13.73
CA PHE A 9 13.79 0.90 12.37
C PHE A 9 12.31 0.92 11.96
N THR A 10 11.49 0.02 12.52
CA THR A 10 10.07 -0.12 12.16
C THR A 10 9.19 -0.31 13.41
N PRO A 11 9.11 0.70 14.30
CA PRO A 11 8.45 0.56 15.60
C PRO A 11 6.94 0.29 15.48
N ASP A 12 6.33 0.70 14.37
CA ASP A 12 4.89 0.61 14.10
C ASP A 12 4.51 -0.55 13.16
N PHE A 13 5.44 -1.46 12.84
CA PHE A 13 5.19 -2.52 11.86
C PHE A 13 3.95 -3.36 12.20
N ALA A 14 3.82 -3.83 13.44
CA ALA A 14 2.69 -4.65 13.87
C ALA A 14 1.34 -3.91 13.75
N GLU A 15 1.33 -2.61 14.07
CA GLU A 15 0.15 -1.76 13.91
C GLU A 15 -0.22 -1.60 12.43
N ARG A 16 0.77 -1.42 11.55
CA ARG A 16 0.56 -1.30 10.10
C ARG A 16 0.02 -2.60 9.49
N VAL A 17 0.51 -3.75 9.93
CA VAL A 17 -0.03 -5.06 9.52
C VAL A 17 -1.49 -5.19 9.98
N ALA A 18 -1.79 -4.90 11.25
CA ALA A 18 -3.15 -4.96 11.77
C ALA A 18 -4.11 -3.98 11.06
N LYS A 19 -3.62 -2.81 10.63
CA LYS A 19 -4.39 -1.89 9.77
C LYS A 19 -4.65 -2.49 8.40
N ALA A 20 -3.64 -3.06 7.74
CA ALA A 20 -3.80 -3.70 6.43
C ALA A 20 -4.79 -4.88 6.47
N ASP A 21 -4.82 -5.64 7.56
CA ASP A 21 -5.76 -6.76 7.75
C ASP A 21 -7.23 -6.31 7.73
N LYS A 22 -7.52 -5.04 8.04
CA LYS A 22 -8.88 -4.48 7.93
C LYS A 22 -9.42 -4.45 6.50
N LEU A 23 -8.56 -4.59 5.48
CA LEU A 23 -8.96 -4.66 4.07
C LEU A 23 -9.43 -6.07 3.66
N ARG A 24 -9.16 -7.11 4.48
CA ARG A 24 -9.57 -8.49 4.16
C ARG A 24 -11.08 -8.63 3.90
N PRO A 25 -11.99 -8.08 4.73
CA PRO A 25 -13.42 -8.19 4.47
C PRO A 25 -13.86 -7.56 3.15
N VAL A 26 -13.22 -6.46 2.73
CA VAL A 26 -13.49 -5.82 1.43
C VAL A 26 -13.06 -6.74 0.28
N ALA A 27 -11.86 -7.31 0.39
CA ALA A 27 -11.34 -8.26 -0.61
C ALA A 27 -12.23 -9.52 -0.72
N GLU A 28 -12.67 -10.05 0.43
CA GLU A 28 -13.59 -11.19 0.50
C GLU A 28 -14.94 -10.89 -0.14
N LYS A 29 -15.54 -9.71 0.12
CA LYS A 29 -16.79 -9.27 -0.56
C LYS A 29 -16.64 -9.21 -2.08
N LEU A 30 -15.48 -8.79 -2.58
CA LEU A 30 -15.20 -8.67 -4.01
C LEU A 30 -14.72 -9.98 -4.66
N GLY A 31 -14.50 -11.01 -3.84
CA GLY A 31 -14.03 -12.34 -4.26
C GLY A 31 -12.60 -12.33 -4.80
N VAL A 32 -11.73 -11.48 -4.26
CA VAL A 32 -10.35 -11.31 -4.75
C VAL A 32 -9.33 -11.41 -3.60
N PRO A 33 -8.09 -11.82 -3.88
CA PRO A 33 -6.99 -11.68 -2.93
C PRO A 33 -6.72 -10.21 -2.54
N VAL A 34 -6.31 -9.98 -1.30
CA VAL A 34 -5.98 -8.62 -0.79
C VAL A 34 -4.90 -7.93 -1.64
N VAL A 35 -3.92 -8.70 -2.15
CA VAL A 35 -2.87 -8.14 -3.02
C VAL A 35 -3.45 -7.60 -4.34
N GLU A 36 -4.43 -8.29 -4.91
CA GLU A 36 -5.10 -7.84 -6.13
C GLU A 36 -5.98 -6.61 -5.87
N LEU A 37 -6.68 -6.58 -4.73
CA LEU A 37 -7.42 -5.39 -4.28
C LEU A 37 -6.50 -4.17 -4.14
N ALA A 38 -5.37 -4.32 -3.45
CA ALA A 38 -4.45 -3.21 -3.19
C ALA A 38 -3.85 -2.65 -4.49
N LEU A 39 -3.43 -3.53 -5.40
CA LEU A 39 -2.90 -3.12 -6.70
C LEU A 39 -3.98 -2.48 -7.59
N ALA A 40 -5.17 -3.07 -7.65
CA ALA A 40 -6.29 -2.52 -8.40
C ALA A 40 -6.70 -1.13 -7.88
N TRP A 41 -6.69 -0.94 -6.56
CA TRP A 41 -6.94 0.37 -5.95
C TRP A 41 -5.92 1.41 -6.42
N CYS A 42 -4.63 1.07 -6.40
CA CYS A 42 -3.57 1.96 -6.91
C CYS A 42 -3.77 2.31 -8.40
N VAL A 43 -4.10 1.32 -9.24
CA VAL A 43 -4.32 1.52 -10.69
C VAL A 43 -5.58 2.36 -10.94
N SER A 44 -6.60 2.26 -10.08
CA SER A 44 -7.87 3.00 -10.24
C SER A 44 -7.77 4.50 -9.95
N ASN A 45 -6.62 5.00 -9.50
CA ASN A 45 -6.40 6.41 -9.20
C ASN A 45 -5.99 7.17 -10.47
N GLU A 46 -6.79 8.15 -10.89
CA GLU A 46 -6.54 8.97 -12.09
C GLU A 46 -5.22 9.75 -12.05
N ASN A 47 -4.70 10.01 -10.86
CA ASN A 47 -3.42 10.70 -10.66
C ASN A 47 -2.21 9.74 -10.73
N VAL A 48 -2.44 8.44 -10.92
CA VAL A 48 -1.39 7.42 -11.02
C VAL A 48 -1.29 6.94 -12.46
N SER A 49 -0.15 7.23 -13.11
CA SER A 49 0.11 6.74 -14.47
C SER A 49 0.66 5.32 -14.51
N THR A 50 1.43 4.93 -13.49
CA THR A 50 2.13 3.64 -13.42
C THR A 50 2.17 3.11 -12.00
N VAL A 51 1.86 1.82 -11.82
CA VAL A 51 2.03 1.11 -10.56
C VAL A 51 3.26 0.20 -10.66
N MET A 52 4.27 0.48 -9.83
CA MET A 52 5.48 -0.35 -9.74
C MET A 52 5.23 -1.54 -8.81
N ILE A 53 5.42 -2.76 -9.33
CA ILE A 53 5.28 -4.00 -8.55
C ILE A 53 6.62 -4.70 -8.37
N GLY A 54 6.79 -5.35 -7.22
CA GLY A 54 7.92 -6.24 -6.94
C GLY A 54 7.45 -7.67 -6.73
N ALA A 55 8.16 -8.64 -7.30
CA ALA A 55 7.89 -10.06 -7.14
C ALA A 55 9.21 -10.83 -7.03
N ARG A 56 9.28 -11.80 -6.10
CA ARG A 56 10.47 -12.66 -5.94
C ARG A 56 10.37 -13.95 -6.75
N THR A 57 9.16 -14.30 -7.17
CA THR A 57 8.88 -15.52 -7.94
C THR A 57 7.91 -15.21 -9.07
N LEU A 58 7.87 -16.10 -10.07
CA LEU A 58 6.95 -15.96 -11.21
C LEU A 58 5.49 -16.01 -10.76
N THR A 59 5.13 -16.91 -9.84
CA THR A 59 3.77 -17.01 -9.31
C THR A 59 3.31 -15.71 -8.63
N GLN A 60 4.19 -15.03 -7.90
CA GLN A 60 3.88 -13.72 -7.31
C GLN A 60 3.66 -12.66 -8.39
N LEU A 61 4.47 -12.67 -9.45
CA LEU A 61 4.29 -11.76 -10.57
C LEU A 61 2.95 -12.00 -11.26
N GLU A 62 2.64 -13.25 -11.60
CA GLU A 62 1.37 -13.64 -12.22
C GLU A 62 0.17 -13.24 -11.37
N GLN A 63 0.24 -13.44 -10.05
CA GLN A 63 -0.81 -13.00 -9.13
C GLN A 63 -0.95 -11.48 -9.11
N ASN A 64 0.15 -10.74 -9.05
CA ASN A 64 0.11 -9.27 -9.07
C ASN A 64 -0.51 -8.73 -10.37
N LEU A 65 -0.23 -9.35 -11.52
CA LEU A 65 -0.76 -8.92 -12.82
C LEU A 65 -2.27 -9.13 -12.96
N LYS A 66 -2.85 -10.14 -12.30
CA LYS A 66 -4.30 -10.38 -12.27
C LYS A 66 -5.09 -9.22 -11.66
N ALA A 67 -4.44 -8.35 -10.89
CA ALA A 67 -5.08 -7.15 -10.35
C ALA A 67 -5.72 -6.24 -11.42
N ILE A 68 -5.24 -6.28 -12.66
CA ILE A 68 -5.82 -5.53 -13.78
C ILE A 68 -7.30 -5.91 -14.01
N GLU A 69 -7.65 -7.19 -13.86
CA GLU A 69 -9.02 -7.69 -14.01
C GLU A 69 -9.93 -7.21 -12.87
N VAL A 70 -9.35 -6.78 -11.75
CA VAL A 70 -10.06 -6.32 -10.56
C VAL A 70 -10.33 -4.81 -10.61
N VAL A 71 -9.62 -4.04 -11.44
CA VAL A 71 -9.74 -2.56 -11.51
C VAL A 71 -11.19 -2.12 -11.73
N GLY A 72 -11.94 -2.81 -12.60
CA GLY A 72 -13.35 -2.50 -12.86
C GLY A 72 -14.29 -2.69 -11.65
N LYS A 73 -13.85 -3.43 -10.62
CA LYS A 73 -14.58 -3.62 -9.36
C LYS A 73 -14.33 -2.52 -8.34
N ILE A 74 -13.35 -1.63 -8.57
CA ILE A 74 -13.01 -0.53 -7.66
C ILE A 74 -13.94 0.66 -7.91
N THR A 75 -15.20 0.50 -7.51
CA THR A 75 -16.24 1.53 -7.65
C THR A 75 -16.02 2.68 -6.64
N PRO A 76 -16.66 3.85 -6.82
CA PRO A 76 -16.61 4.92 -5.83
C PRO A 76 -17.03 4.49 -4.42
N GLU A 77 -17.97 3.55 -4.31
CA GLU A 77 -18.44 3.02 -3.02
C GLU A 77 -17.36 2.16 -2.35
N VAL A 78 -16.65 1.32 -3.12
CA VAL A 78 -15.52 0.53 -2.63
C VAL A 78 -14.37 1.45 -2.20
N LYS A 79 -14.09 2.51 -2.97
CA LYS A 79 -13.09 3.52 -2.59
C LYS A 79 -13.46 4.18 -1.26
N ALA A 80 -14.72 4.60 -1.10
CA ALA A 80 -15.20 5.21 0.14
C ALA A 80 -15.13 4.24 1.33
N GLU A 81 -15.44 2.94 1.13
CA GLU A 81 -15.28 1.91 2.17
C GLU A 81 -13.80 1.76 2.59
N ILE A 82 -12.87 1.74 1.62
CA ILE A 82 -11.43 1.66 1.89
C ILE A 82 -10.94 2.92 2.64
N ASP A 83 -11.34 4.12 2.20
CA ASP A 83 -10.95 5.39 2.82
C ASP A 83 -11.45 5.49 4.27
N ALA A 84 -12.65 4.96 4.57
CA ALA A 84 -13.18 4.89 5.92
C ALA A 84 -12.39 3.92 6.82
N LEU A 85 -11.90 2.80 6.27
CA LEU A 85 -11.11 1.81 7.01
C LEU A 85 -9.67 2.30 7.26
N ILE A 86 -9.09 2.97 6.26
CA ILE A 86 -7.69 3.43 6.23
C ILE A 86 -7.67 4.94 5.94
N PRO A 87 -8.00 5.79 6.92
CA PRO A 87 -7.89 7.22 6.75
C PRO A 87 -6.40 7.61 6.66
N PHE A 88 -5.92 7.85 5.45
CA PHE A 88 -4.56 8.31 5.20
C PHE A 88 -4.57 9.77 4.78
N VAL A 89 -3.85 10.59 5.52
CA VAL A 89 -3.57 11.97 5.16
C VAL A 89 -2.08 12.06 4.81
N PRO A 90 -1.71 12.44 3.57
CA PRO A 90 -0.33 12.64 3.20
C PRO A 90 0.34 13.66 4.14
N VAL A 91 1.45 13.28 4.75
CA VAL A 91 2.27 14.18 5.56
C VAL A 91 3.52 14.55 4.78
N LEU A 92 3.91 15.82 4.85
CA LEU A 92 5.18 16.26 4.28
C LEU A 92 6.33 15.54 4.98
N SER A 93 7.29 15.06 4.18
CA SER A 93 8.50 14.45 4.73
C SER A 93 9.22 15.47 5.62
N LYS A 94 9.55 15.07 6.85
CA LYS A 94 10.35 15.89 7.74
C LYS A 94 11.80 15.85 7.27
N PRO A 95 12.55 16.97 7.36
CA PRO A 95 13.99 16.95 7.12
C PRO A 95 14.66 15.88 7.98
N ASP A 96 15.38 14.97 7.35
CA ASP A 96 16.19 13.98 8.07
C ASP A 96 17.46 14.64 8.63
N GLY A 97 18.21 13.92 9.49
CA GLY A 97 19.43 14.46 10.11
C GLY A 97 20.50 14.89 9.08
N THR A 98 20.38 14.44 7.83
CA THR A 98 21.29 14.80 6.74
C THR A 98 20.72 15.86 5.80
N ALA A 99 19.48 16.31 6.00
CA ALA A 99 18.84 17.33 5.17
C ALA A 99 19.61 18.65 5.17
N ALA A 100 20.13 19.07 6.33
CA ALA A 100 20.95 20.27 6.48
C ALA A 100 22.32 20.16 5.78
N MET A 101 22.82 18.94 5.54
CA MET A 101 24.07 18.72 4.78
C MET A 101 23.81 18.80 3.28
N ARG A 102 22.68 18.25 2.79
CA ARG A 102 22.32 18.31 1.37
C ARG A 102 21.94 19.73 0.93
N SER A 103 21.35 20.54 1.82
CA SER A 103 20.98 21.94 1.52
C SER A 103 22.17 22.88 1.34
N GLN A 104 23.40 22.44 1.62
CA GLN A 104 24.61 23.25 1.38
C GLN A 104 25.16 23.08 -0.05
N HIS A 105 24.66 22.08 -0.79
CA HIS A 105 25.16 21.73 -2.13
C HIS A 105 24.07 21.77 -3.21
N LEU A 106 22.85 22.19 -2.84
CA LEU A 106 21.69 22.44 -3.70
C LEU A 106 21.24 23.88 -3.49
#